data_AF-A0AAD9NAH0-F1
#
_entry.id   AF-A0AAD9NAH0-F1
#
_cell.length_a   1.000
_cell.length_b   1.000
_cell.length_c   1.000
_cell.angle_alpha   90.00
_cell.angle_beta   90.00
_cell.angle_gamma   90.00
#
_symmetry.space_group_name_H-M   'P 1'
#
loop_
_entity.id
_entity.type
_entity.pdbx_description
1 polymer ?
#
loop_
_entity_poly.entity_id
_entity_poly.type
_entity_poly.pdbx_seq_one_letter_code
_entity_poly.pdbx_strand_id
1 'polypeptide(L)'
;MLPGARIVITSRPGCNLPPCNRTIEVNGFTDDSIQNYIEQFSRDNNELKVFIGDYLKNNVNIASMCYLPVHCNFVCVCLSDMRLSTQSAPAVTTMTQLYVLAAINLAKKLHPALKQINMQSNSKLFFDTVGNSLICHSELAKNNTMSTPVRILCCQRDLDDFGVHEKDRGTGFLAECQMHGKTACFKCKCWTFNHLTLQEMFAAIGLLRGPQQALLQLVKDKDSIRQREVLIKFVIGLWCDSQNTWFMEHLDSVRDQLDPQTHPHPGKLTHSV
;
A
#
# COMPACT_ATOMS: atom_id res chain seq x y z
N MET A 1 34.48 3.21 16.15
CA MET A 1 33.49 2.22 16.64
C MET A 1 33.08 2.59 18.05
N LEU A 2 31.93 2.13 18.53
CA LEU A 2 31.40 2.43 19.87
C LEU A 2 31.47 1.17 20.76
N PRO A 3 32.56 0.95 21.54
CA PRO A 3 32.71 -0.24 22.36
C PRO A 3 31.58 -0.37 23.40
N GLY A 4 31.06 -1.59 23.59
CA GLY A 4 29.97 -1.88 24.54
C GLY A 4 28.57 -1.54 24.05
N ALA A 5 28.41 -0.93 22.87
CA ALA A 5 27.10 -0.69 22.27
C ALA A 5 26.41 -2.02 21.89
N ARG A 6 25.10 -2.10 22.11
CA ARG A 6 24.26 -3.20 21.62
C ARG A 6 23.54 -2.75 20.37
N ILE A 7 23.55 -3.58 19.33
CA ILE A 7 22.90 -3.32 18.05
C ILE A 7 21.77 -4.34 17.89
N VAL A 8 20.58 -3.85 17.58
CA VAL A 8 19.43 -4.68 17.19
C VAL A 8 19.17 -4.40 15.71
N ILE A 9 19.17 -5.45 14.90
CA ILE A 9 18.91 -5.36 13.46
C ILE A 9 17.60 -6.11 13.20
N THR A 10 16.66 -5.45 12.53
CA THR A 10 15.44 -6.08 12.02
C THR A 10 15.58 -6.31 10.52
N SER A 11 15.05 -7.42 10.03
CA SER A 11 15.14 -7.77 8.62
C SER A 11 14.03 -8.72 8.18
N ARG A 12 13.71 -8.72 6.87
CA ARG A 12 12.86 -9.75 6.28
C ARG A 12 13.66 -11.06 6.17
N PRO A 13 13.00 -12.23 6.19
CA PRO A 13 13.67 -13.50 5.94
C PRO A 13 14.42 -13.49 4.60
N GLY A 14 15.65 -14.01 4.59
CA GLY A 14 16.45 -14.14 3.37
C GLY A 14 17.33 -12.94 3.01
N CYS A 15 17.41 -11.91 3.86
CA CYS A 15 18.43 -10.87 3.72
C CYS A 15 19.80 -11.34 4.27
N ASN A 16 20.89 -10.87 3.65
CA ASN A 16 22.24 -11.09 4.16
C ASN A 16 22.50 -10.19 5.37
N LEU A 17 22.61 -10.79 6.55
CA LEU A 17 22.86 -10.08 7.80
C LEU A 17 24.32 -10.25 8.25
N PRO A 18 24.91 -9.26 8.94
CA PRO A 18 26.19 -9.45 9.60
C PRO A 18 26.08 -10.52 10.71
N PRO A 19 27.19 -11.11 11.17
CA PRO A 19 27.18 -12.04 12.29
C PRO A 19 26.51 -11.43 13.53
N CYS A 20 25.41 -12.03 13.99
CA CYS A 20 24.65 -11.61 15.17
C CYS A 20 24.87 -12.57 16.33
N ASN A 21 24.99 -12.07 17.57
CA ASN A 21 25.12 -12.93 18.74
C ASN A 21 23.83 -13.71 19.07
N ARG A 22 22.67 -13.16 18.66
CA ARG A 22 21.34 -13.74 18.85
C ARG A 22 20.46 -13.41 17.65
N THR A 23 19.58 -14.34 17.32
CA THR A 23 18.54 -14.18 16.29
C THR A 23 17.20 -14.54 16.91
N ILE A 24 16.19 -13.71 16.68
CA ILE A 24 14.82 -13.91 17.16
C ILE A 24 13.90 -13.77 15.96
N GLU A 25 12.96 -14.71 15.81
CA GLU A 25 11.90 -14.64 14.81
C GLU A 25 10.63 -14.07 15.45
N VAL A 26 9.95 -13.16 14.74
CA VAL A 26 8.71 -12.53 15.21
C VAL A 26 7.52 -13.20 14.52
N ASN A 27 6.82 -14.07 15.25
CA ASN A 27 5.75 -14.94 14.75
C ASN A 27 4.35 -14.30 14.82
N GLY A 28 4.21 -12.98 14.62
CA GLY A 28 2.88 -12.34 14.52
C GLY A 28 1.95 -12.54 15.74
N PHE A 29 0.64 -12.50 15.47
CA PHE A 29 -0.43 -12.64 16.46
C PHE A 29 -0.95 -14.07 16.56
N THR A 30 -1.18 -14.53 17.79
CA THR A 30 -2.02 -15.69 18.08
C THR A 30 -3.50 -15.34 17.95
N ASP A 31 -4.39 -16.34 17.89
CA ASP A 31 -5.84 -16.11 17.85
C ASP A 31 -6.31 -15.22 19.03
N ASP A 32 -5.80 -15.48 20.24
CA ASP A 32 -6.07 -14.65 21.42
C ASP A 32 -5.56 -13.20 21.24
N SER A 33 -4.41 -13.02 20.60
CA SER A 33 -3.87 -11.68 20.30
C SER A 33 -4.72 -10.95 19.27
N ILE A 34 -5.26 -11.66 18.27
CA ILE A 34 -6.20 -11.11 17.28
C ILE A 34 -7.48 -10.65 18.00
N GLN A 35 -8.06 -11.46 18.87
CA GLN A 35 -9.25 -11.07 19.64
C GLN A 35 -8.97 -9.86 20.53
N ASN A 36 -7.88 -9.87 21.30
CA ASN A 36 -7.46 -8.74 22.12
C ASN A 36 -7.25 -7.46 21.29
N TYR A 37 -6.68 -7.59 20.09
CA TYR A 37 -6.51 -6.46 19.19
C TYR A 37 -7.86 -5.89 18.73
N ILE A 38 -8.82 -6.73 18.35
CA ILE A 38 -10.17 -6.31 17.93
C ILE A 38 -10.91 -5.63 19.08
N GLU A 39 -10.76 -6.16 20.30
CA GLU A 39 -11.30 -5.55 21.52
C GLU A 39 -10.74 -4.15 21.76
N GLN A 40 -9.42 -3.99 21.63
CA GLN A 40 -8.78 -2.69 21.79
C GLN A 40 -9.15 -1.72 20.67
N PHE A 41 -9.21 -2.19 19.42
CA PHE A 41 -9.60 -1.39 18.26
C PHE A 41 -11.04 -0.89 18.37
N SER A 42 -11.95 -1.75 18.85
CA SER A 42 -13.40 -1.49 18.93
C SER A 42 -13.85 -1.13 20.35
N ARG A 43 -12.93 -0.64 21.20
CA ARG A 43 -13.14 -0.48 22.65
C ARG A 43 -14.40 0.31 22.99
N ASP A 44 -14.69 1.34 22.22
CA ASP A 44 -15.83 2.25 22.45
C ASP A 44 -17.05 1.90 21.58
N ASN A 45 -17.01 0.80 20.83
CA ASN A 45 -18.07 0.38 19.91
C ASN A 45 -18.26 -1.14 19.93
N ASN A 46 -19.04 -1.62 20.90
CA ASN A 46 -19.33 -3.05 21.06
C ASN A 46 -20.01 -3.65 19.83
N GLU A 47 -20.82 -2.85 19.18
CA GLU A 47 -21.49 -3.18 17.94
C GLU A 47 -20.48 -3.53 16.85
N LEU A 48 -19.48 -2.66 16.63
CA LEU A 48 -18.36 -2.87 15.70
C LEU A 48 -17.53 -4.10 16.05
N LYS A 49 -17.27 -4.31 17.35
CA LYS A 49 -16.57 -5.49 17.84
C LYS A 49 -17.25 -6.79 17.39
N VAL A 50 -18.57 -6.89 17.60
CA VAL A 50 -19.36 -8.07 17.20
C VAL A 50 -19.30 -8.28 15.69
N PHE A 51 -19.48 -7.21 14.90
CA PHE A 51 -19.41 -7.31 13.44
C PHE A 51 -18.06 -7.78 12.92
N ILE A 52 -16.95 -7.22 13.42
CA ILE A 52 -15.60 -7.66 13.02
C ILE A 52 -15.37 -9.13 13.41
N GLY A 53 -15.74 -9.51 14.65
CA GLY A 53 -15.60 -10.87 15.13
C GLY A 53 -16.39 -11.88 14.28
N ASP A 54 -17.65 -11.58 13.98
CA ASP A 54 -18.52 -12.43 13.15
C ASP A 54 -18.01 -12.50 11.70
N TYR A 55 -17.52 -11.39 11.16
CA TYR A 55 -16.95 -11.36 9.81
C TYR A 55 -15.73 -12.29 9.73
N LEU A 56 -14.79 -12.20 10.67
CA LEU A 56 -13.60 -13.04 10.69
C LEU A 56 -13.94 -14.52 10.89
N LYS A 57 -14.91 -14.81 11.77
CA LYS A 57 -15.38 -16.18 12.02
C LYS A 57 -15.93 -16.85 10.76
N ASN A 58 -16.63 -16.08 9.92
CA ASN A 58 -17.22 -16.58 8.67
C ASN A 58 -16.28 -16.49 7.46
N ASN A 59 -15.15 -15.78 7.57
CA ASN A 59 -14.20 -15.57 6.47
C ASN A 59 -12.79 -16.02 6.88
N VAL A 60 -12.57 -17.34 6.92
CA VAL A 60 -11.30 -17.97 7.36
C VAL A 60 -10.07 -17.42 6.62
N ASN A 61 -10.19 -17.10 5.33
CA ASN A 61 -9.08 -16.51 4.57
C ASN A 61 -8.65 -15.15 5.15
N ILE A 62 -9.60 -14.28 5.48
CA ILE A 62 -9.30 -12.97 6.08
C ILE A 62 -8.81 -13.13 7.53
N ALA A 63 -9.41 -14.06 8.28
CA ALA A 63 -8.94 -14.38 9.63
C ALA A 63 -7.48 -14.84 9.63
N SER A 64 -7.10 -15.72 8.69
CA SER A 64 -5.73 -16.21 8.56
C SER A 64 -4.71 -15.09 8.25
N MET A 65 -5.13 -14.03 7.54
CA MET A 65 -4.27 -12.88 7.26
C MET A 65 -4.00 -12.05 8.52
N CYS A 66 -4.93 -12.03 9.49
CA CYS A 66 -4.81 -11.25 10.73
C CYS A 66 -3.70 -11.75 11.68
N TYR A 67 -3.12 -12.92 11.40
CA TYR A 67 -1.87 -13.35 12.04
C TYR A 67 -0.76 -12.30 11.89
N LEU A 68 -0.71 -11.56 10.78
CA LEU A 68 0.19 -10.43 10.64
C LEU A 68 -0.45 -9.17 11.26
N PRO A 69 0.17 -8.53 12.27
CA PRO A 69 -0.44 -7.39 12.97
C PRO A 69 -0.86 -6.24 12.05
N VAL A 70 -0.07 -5.96 11.00
CA VAL A 70 -0.40 -4.94 10.00
C VAL A 70 -1.67 -5.29 9.22
N HIS A 71 -1.86 -6.56 8.87
CA HIS A 71 -3.08 -7.01 8.19
C HIS A 71 -4.27 -6.97 9.14
N CYS A 72 -4.11 -7.37 10.40
CA CYS A 72 -5.18 -7.27 11.41
C CYS A 72 -5.69 -5.82 11.54
N ASN A 73 -4.77 -4.85 11.59
CA ASN A 73 -5.11 -3.43 11.56
C ASN A 73 -5.88 -3.03 10.29
N PHE A 74 -5.38 -3.41 9.11
CA PHE A 74 -6.02 -3.09 7.84
C PHE A 74 -7.44 -3.68 7.74
N VAL A 75 -7.62 -4.93 8.16
CA VAL A 75 -8.93 -5.60 8.20
C VAL A 75 -9.88 -4.84 9.13
N CYS A 76 -9.45 -4.49 10.34
CA CYS A 76 -10.29 -3.76 11.28
C CYS A 76 -10.73 -2.39 10.73
N VAL A 77 -9.80 -1.63 10.12
CA VAL A 77 -10.11 -0.34 9.48
C VAL A 77 -11.10 -0.52 8.33
N CYS A 78 -10.85 -1.47 7.44
CA CYS A 78 -11.69 -1.71 6.28
C CYS A 78 -13.11 -2.17 6.67
N LEU A 79 -13.22 -3.07 7.65
CA LEU A 79 -14.50 -3.56 8.16
C LEU A 79 -15.27 -2.47 8.93
N SER A 80 -14.56 -1.59 9.64
CA SER A 80 -15.18 -0.43 10.28
C SER A 80 -15.84 0.50 9.26
N ASP A 81 -15.13 0.83 8.17
CA ASP A 81 -15.69 1.67 7.10
C ASP A 81 -16.82 0.96 6.34
N MET A 82 -16.68 -0.36 6.11
CA MET A 82 -17.71 -1.19 5.50
C MET A 82 -19.03 -1.13 6.28
N ARG A 83 -18.96 -1.29 7.60
CA ARG A 83 -20.13 -1.25 8.49
C ARG A 83 -20.85 0.10 8.44
N LEU A 84 -20.11 1.20 8.32
CA LEU A 84 -20.68 2.54 8.23
C LEU A 84 -21.35 2.82 6.88
N SER A 85 -21.06 2.01 5.85
CA SER A 85 -21.77 2.10 4.57
C SER A 85 -23.14 1.43 4.69
N THR A 86 -24.20 2.14 4.32
CA THR A 86 -25.60 1.74 4.53
C THR A 86 -26.08 0.60 3.63
N GLN A 87 -25.21 -0.02 2.84
CA GLN A 87 -25.56 -1.05 1.86
C GLN A 87 -24.50 -2.16 1.81
N SER A 88 -24.91 -3.34 1.35
CA SER A 88 -24.12 -4.57 1.16
C SER A 88 -22.83 -4.31 0.36
N ALA A 89 -21.77 -3.85 1.02
CA ALA A 89 -20.45 -3.80 0.42
C ALA A 89 -20.00 -5.22 0.05
N PRO A 90 -19.26 -5.41 -1.06
CA PRO A 90 -18.77 -6.73 -1.44
C PRO A 90 -17.92 -7.32 -0.32
N ALA A 91 -18.10 -8.61 -0.03
CA ALA A 91 -17.26 -9.30 0.93
C ALA A 91 -15.80 -9.28 0.44
N VAL A 92 -14.91 -8.66 1.22
CA VAL A 92 -13.47 -8.76 1.03
C VAL A 92 -13.04 -10.17 1.43
N THR A 93 -12.51 -10.93 0.47
CA THR A 93 -12.08 -12.33 0.64
C THR A 93 -10.61 -12.54 0.33
N THR A 94 -9.97 -11.58 -0.36
CA THR A 94 -8.56 -11.65 -0.74
C THR A 94 -7.76 -10.46 -0.20
N MET A 95 -6.43 -10.64 -0.07
CA MET A 95 -5.53 -9.58 0.36
C MET A 95 -5.54 -8.41 -0.63
N THR A 96 -5.59 -8.68 -1.92
CA THR A 96 -5.65 -7.63 -2.95
C THR A 96 -6.90 -6.77 -2.80
N GLN A 97 -8.08 -7.39 -2.63
CA GLN A 97 -9.33 -6.66 -2.39
C GLN A 97 -9.23 -5.79 -1.12
N LEU A 98 -8.61 -6.31 -0.05
CA LEU A 98 -8.40 -5.57 1.19
C LEU A 98 -7.53 -4.32 0.97
N TYR A 99 -6.42 -4.45 0.25
CA TYR A 99 -5.51 -3.33 0.00
C TYR A 99 -6.10 -2.29 -0.96
N VAL A 100 -6.87 -2.72 -1.98
CA VAL A 100 -7.65 -1.83 -2.83
C VAL A 100 -8.67 -1.04 -2.00
N LEU A 101 -9.40 -1.73 -1.12
CA LEU A 101 -10.37 -1.09 -0.22
C LEU A 101 -9.68 -0.12 0.76
N ALA A 102 -8.52 -0.48 1.30
CA ALA A 102 -7.74 0.40 2.18
C ALA A 102 -7.30 1.68 1.46
N ALA A 103 -6.83 1.59 0.21
CA ALA A 103 -6.48 2.77 -0.58
C ALA A 103 -7.71 3.67 -0.82
N ILE A 104 -8.86 3.09 -1.18
CA ILE A 104 -10.12 3.83 -1.33
C ILE A 104 -10.51 4.53 -0.02
N ASN A 105 -10.44 3.83 1.11
CA ASN A 105 -10.83 4.37 2.40
C ASN A 105 -9.90 5.50 2.86
N LEU A 106 -8.60 5.38 2.64
CA LEU A 106 -7.63 6.47 2.89
C LEU A 106 -8.00 7.73 2.12
N ALA A 107 -8.23 7.60 0.81
CA ALA A 107 -8.62 8.73 -0.02
C ALA A 107 -9.97 9.32 0.40
N LYS A 108 -10.97 8.48 0.70
CA LYS A 108 -12.30 8.93 1.18
C LYS A 108 -12.24 9.70 2.49
N LYS A 109 -11.43 9.22 3.44
CA LYS A 109 -11.32 9.80 4.77
C LYS A 109 -10.66 11.18 4.73
N LEU A 110 -9.65 11.34 3.88
CA LEU A 110 -8.78 12.51 3.88
C LEU A 110 -9.14 13.54 2.81
N HIS A 111 -9.74 13.13 1.69
CA HIS A 111 -10.16 14.04 0.64
C HIS A 111 -11.59 14.57 0.88
N PRO A 112 -11.79 15.90 1.06
CA PRO A 112 -13.09 16.46 1.42
C PRO A 112 -14.23 16.09 0.46
N ALA A 113 -13.96 16.09 -0.85
CA ALA A 113 -14.95 15.75 -1.88
C ALA A 113 -15.38 14.27 -1.86
N LEU A 114 -14.62 13.39 -1.21
CA LEU A 114 -14.85 11.95 -1.23
C LEU A 114 -15.54 11.41 0.05
N LYS A 115 -15.69 12.23 1.10
CA LYS A 115 -16.18 11.79 2.42
C LYS A 115 -17.56 11.13 2.38
N GLN A 116 -18.43 11.51 1.43
CA GLN A 116 -19.80 11.01 1.30
C GLN A 116 -20.00 10.07 0.10
N ILE A 117 -18.93 9.67 -0.58
CA ILE A 117 -19.04 8.88 -1.82
C ILE A 117 -19.27 7.40 -1.50
N ASN A 118 -20.29 6.83 -2.15
CA ASN A 118 -20.52 5.40 -2.24
C ASN A 118 -19.77 4.83 -3.46
N MET A 119 -18.85 3.89 -3.26
CA MET A 119 -18.08 3.30 -4.38
C MET A 119 -18.93 2.45 -5.33
N GLN A 120 -20.01 1.84 -4.87
CA GLN A 120 -20.88 1.03 -5.75
C GLN A 120 -21.68 1.89 -6.73
N SER A 121 -21.95 3.15 -6.38
CA SER A 121 -22.79 4.06 -7.19
C SER A 121 -21.99 5.19 -7.86
N ASN A 122 -20.86 5.59 -7.25
CA ASN A 122 -20.10 6.79 -7.62
C ASN A 122 -18.60 6.45 -7.85
N SER A 123 -18.29 5.25 -8.32
CA SER A 123 -16.93 4.85 -8.70
C SER A 123 -16.29 5.86 -9.64
N LYS A 124 -17.03 6.33 -10.64
CA LYS A 124 -16.58 7.35 -11.59
C LYS A 124 -16.11 8.62 -10.90
N LEU A 125 -16.90 9.19 -9.98
CA LEU A 125 -16.51 10.42 -9.25
C LEU A 125 -15.22 10.21 -8.44
N PHE A 126 -15.03 9.04 -7.85
CA PHE A 126 -13.79 8.71 -7.15
C PHE A 126 -12.59 8.76 -8.10
N PHE A 127 -12.65 8.08 -9.25
CA PHE A 127 -11.56 8.07 -10.22
C PHE A 127 -11.35 9.43 -10.91
N ASP A 128 -12.42 10.19 -11.17
CA ASP A 128 -12.31 11.55 -11.69
C ASP A 128 -11.60 12.48 -10.69
N THR A 129 -11.75 12.24 -9.38
CA THR A 129 -11.15 13.06 -8.33
C THR A 129 -9.71 12.66 -8.01
N VAL A 130 -9.43 11.37 -7.82
CA VAL A 130 -8.12 10.87 -7.34
C VAL A 130 -7.41 9.92 -8.31
N GLY A 131 -7.95 9.67 -9.50
CA GLY A 131 -7.37 8.78 -10.51
C GLY A 131 -5.95 9.17 -10.91
N ASN A 132 -5.70 10.47 -11.16
CA ASN A 132 -4.34 10.96 -11.42
C ASN A 132 -3.41 10.72 -10.25
N SER A 133 -3.90 10.95 -9.03
CA SER A 133 -3.12 10.68 -7.81
C SER A 133 -2.74 9.20 -7.72
N LEU A 134 -3.68 8.29 -7.96
CA LEU A 134 -3.43 6.84 -7.98
C LEU A 134 -2.37 6.48 -9.03
N ILE A 135 -2.44 7.07 -10.22
CA ILE A 135 -1.47 6.84 -11.31
C ILE A 135 -0.08 7.32 -10.90
N CYS A 136 0.07 8.57 -10.47
CA CYS A 136 1.36 9.14 -10.07
C CYS A 136 2.00 8.34 -8.92
N HIS A 137 1.21 7.98 -7.91
CA HIS A 137 1.69 7.13 -6.82
C HIS A 137 2.06 5.72 -7.28
N SER A 138 1.32 5.14 -8.24
CA SER A 138 1.65 3.81 -8.79
C SER A 138 2.98 3.80 -9.54
N GLU A 139 3.28 4.87 -10.28
CA GLU A 139 4.55 5.02 -11.00
C GLU A 139 5.73 5.25 -10.05
N LEU A 140 5.56 6.12 -9.05
CA LEU A 140 6.54 6.32 -7.97
C LEU A 140 6.81 5.01 -7.22
N ALA A 141 5.75 4.29 -6.84
CA ALA A 141 5.85 3.01 -6.14
C ALA A 141 6.54 1.95 -6.99
N LYS A 142 6.21 1.85 -8.28
CA LYS A 142 6.88 0.96 -9.23
C LYS A 142 8.37 1.25 -9.28
N ASN A 143 8.76 2.50 -9.51
CA ASN A 143 10.18 2.88 -9.57
C ASN A 143 10.92 2.51 -8.27
N ASN A 144 10.36 2.86 -7.12
CA ASN A 144 10.96 2.61 -5.83
C ASN A 144 11.09 1.12 -5.51
N THR A 145 10.05 0.35 -5.84
CA THR A 145 10.02 -1.09 -5.59
C THR A 145 10.93 -1.82 -6.55
N MET A 146 10.99 -1.42 -7.83
CA MET A 146 11.85 -2.04 -8.85
C MET A 146 13.34 -1.67 -8.71
N SER A 147 13.67 -0.63 -7.95
CA SER A 147 15.05 -0.27 -7.61
C SER A 147 15.76 -1.36 -6.78
N THR A 148 17.09 -1.42 -6.87
CA THR A 148 17.93 -2.29 -6.04
C THR A 148 19.01 -1.44 -5.35
N PRO A 149 18.97 -1.27 -4.02
CA PRO A 149 17.96 -1.80 -3.09
C PRO A 149 16.59 -1.14 -3.27
N VAL A 150 15.54 -1.79 -2.74
CA VAL A 150 14.19 -1.22 -2.67
C VAL A 150 14.23 0.11 -1.92
N ARG A 151 13.67 1.16 -2.53
CA ARG A 151 13.60 2.49 -1.93
C ARG A 151 12.32 2.62 -1.11
N ILE A 152 12.45 3.07 0.14
CA ILE A 152 11.33 3.29 1.06
C ILE A 152 11.03 4.78 1.25
N LEU A 153 12.08 5.60 1.21
CA LEU A 153 12.01 7.05 1.38
C LEU A 153 12.10 7.75 0.02
N CYS A 154 11.21 8.72 -0.18
CA CYS A 154 11.16 9.62 -1.32
C CYS A 154 11.50 11.03 -0.85
N CYS A 155 12.27 11.78 -1.63
CA CYS A 155 12.45 13.21 -1.43
C CYS A 155 11.48 14.01 -2.32
N GLN A 156 11.46 15.34 -2.16
CA GLN A 156 10.60 16.22 -2.96
C GLN A 156 10.83 16.04 -4.46
N ARG A 157 12.11 15.87 -4.88
CA ARG A 157 12.46 15.63 -6.28
C ARG A 157 11.82 14.35 -6.83
N ASP A 158 11.82 13.27 -6.06
CA ASP A 158 11.14 12.04 -6.50
C ASP A 158 9.64 12.29 -6.68
N LEU A 159 9.00 13.08 -5.81
CA LEU A 159 7.59 13.41 -5.98
C LEU A 159 7.34 14.22 -7.26
N ASP A 160 8.20 15.20 -7.54
CA ASP A 160 8.11 16.05 -8.73
C ASP A 160 8.33 15.23 -10.01
N ASP A 161 9.34 14.36 -10.03
CA ASP A 161 9.69 13.49 -11.17
C ASP A 161 8.54 12.53 -11.56
N PHE A 162 7.72 12.14 -10.57
CA PHE A 162 6.56 11.25 -10.77
C PHE A 162 5.21 11.98 -10.74
N GLY A 163 5.20 13.31 -10.73
CA GLY A 163 3.98 14.13 -10.80
C GLY A 163 3.08 14.07 -9.56
N VAL A 164 3.62 13.74 -8.38
CA VAL A 164 2.89 13.72 -7.11
C VAL A 164 2.87 15.13 -6.52
N HIS A 165 1.84 15.90 -6.86
CA HIS A 165 1.69 17.29 -6.41
C HIS A 165 1.10 17.39 -5.00
N GLU A 166 1.04 18.60 -4.45
CA GLU A 166 0.52 18.84 -3.10
C GLU A 166 -0.93 18.36 -2.92
N LYS A 167 -1.79 18.56 -3.92
CA LYS A 167 -3.17 18.06 -3.93
C LYS A 167 -3.24 16.53 -3.79
N ASP A 168 -2.27 15.81 -4.35
CA ASP A 168 -2.23 14.35 -4.38
C ASP A 168 -1.81 13.78 -3.02
N ARG A 169 -1.13 14.58 -2.18
CA ARG A 169 -0.73 14.20 -0.81
C ARG A 169 -1.93 14.14 0.14
N GLY A 170 -3.01 14.84 -0.19
CA GLY A 170 -4.28 14.81 0.56
C GLY A 170 -5.01 13.46 0.51
N THR A 171 -4.56 12.52 -0.32
CA THR A 171 -5.10 11.14 -0.36
C THR A 171 -4.64 10.27 0.80
N GLY A 172 -3.54 10.65 1.45
CA GLY A 172 -2.92 9.87 2.53
C GLY A 172 -2.22 8.59 2.09
N PHE A 173 -1.92 8.40 0.80
CA PHE A 173 -1.10 7.27 0.36
C PHE A 173 0.34 7.36 0.86
N LEU A 174 0.86 8.60 0.95
CA LEU A 174 2.16 8.93 1.51
C LEU A 174 2.01 9.65 2.85
N ALA A 175 2.91 9.33 3.79
CA ALA A 175 3.11 10.05 5.03
C ALA A 175 4.39 10.92 4.94
N GLU A 176 4.31 12.17 5.41
CA GLU A 176 5.50 13.00 5.60
C GLU A 176 6.29 12.49 6.82
N CYS A 177 7.57 12.21 6.61
CA CYS A 177 8.52 11.84 7.63
C CYS A 177 9.51 12.99 7.86
N GLN A 178 9.66 13.41 9.11
CA GLN A 178 10.68 14.37 9.51
C GLN A 178 11.90 13.62 10.04
N MET A 179 13.00 13.66 9.27
CA MET A 179 14.28 13.16 9.76
C MET A 179 14.86 14.14 10.75
N HIS A 180 14.96 13.72 12.01
CA HIS A 180 15.51 14.53 13.09
C HIS A 180 17.01 14.25 13.23
N GLY A 181 17.84 15.05 12.57
CA GLY A 181 19.28 15.10 12.83
C GLY A 181 19.64 16.24 13.80
N LYS A 182 20.69 16.03 14.61
CA LYS A 182 21.22 17.05 15.54
C LYS A 182 21.90 18.24 14.83
N THR A 183 22.16 18.13 13.53
CA THR A 183 22.73 19.18 12.70
C THR A 183 21.71 19.66 11.66
N ALA A 184 21.71 20.97 11.38
CA ALA A 184 20.80 21.60 10.42
C ALA A 184 20.84 20.99 9.01
N CYS A 185 21.95 20.32 8.65
CA CYS A 185 22.14 19.63 7.37
C CYS A 185 21.28 18.36 7.17
N PHE A 186 20.59 17.85 8.19
CA PHE A 186 19.74 16.66 8.08
C PHE A 186 18.25 16.94 8.28
N LYS A 187 17.83 18.22 8.34
CA LYS A 187 16.41 18.57 8.28
C LYS A 187 15.95 18.56 6.83
N CYS A 188 15.59 17.39 6.32
CA CYS A 188 14.91 17.25 5.04
C CYS A 188 13.51 16.66 5.24
N LYS A 189 12.55 17.16 4.46
CA LYS A 189 11.26 16.50 4.32
C LYS A 189 11.44 15.29 3.43
N CYS A 190 10.96 14.14 3.89
CA CYS A 190 10.88 12.94 3.09
C CYS A 190 9.48 12.34 3.22
N TRP A 191 9.13 11.46 2.29
CA TRP A 191 7.84 10.81 2.24
C TRP A 191 8.02 9.31 2.11
N THR A 192 7.08 8.57 2.67
CA THR A 192 7.03 7.11 2.54
C THR A 192 5.58 6.67 2.45
N PHE A 193 5.33 5.54 1.79
CA PHE A 193 4.03 4.90 1.88
C PHE A 193 3.78 4.46 3.33
N ASN A 194 2.53 4.50 3.79
CA ASN A 194 2.20 4.10 5.16
C ASN A 194 2.74 2.72 5.57
N HIS A 195 2.89 1.83 4.59
CA HIS A 195 3.56 0.55 4.75
C HIS A 195 4.18 0.08 3.43
N LEU A 196 5.27 -0.70 3.48
CA LEU A 196 5.91 -1.26 2.28
C LEU A 196 4.94 -2.14 1.48
N THR A 197 4.03 -2.87 2.12
CA THR A 197 3.00 -3.66 1.42
C THR A 197 2.03 -2.78 0.61
N LEU A 198 1.73 -1.56 1.09
CA LEU A 198 0.93 -0.61 0.32
C LEU A 198 1.73 -0.11 -0.90
N GLN A 199 3.03 0.18 -0.72
CA GLN A 199 3.92 0.49 -1.85
C GLN A 199 3.98 -0.67 -2.86
N GLU A 200 4.10 -1.92 -2.41
CA GLU A 200 4.10 -3.11 -3.27
C GLU A 200 2.77 -3.25 -4.04
N MET A 201 1.63 -2.93 -3.41
CA MET A 201 0.33 -2.89 -4.10
C MET A 201 0.27 -1.80 -5.18
N PHE A 202 0.74 -0.57 -4.87
CA PHE A 202 0.77 0.51 -5.85
C PHE A 202 1.76 0.22 -7.00
N ALA A 203 2.88 -0.42 -6.71
CA ALA A 203 3.82 -0.87 -7.71
C ALA A 203 3.19 -1.91 -8.65
N ALA A 204 2.35 -2.80 -8.14
CA ALA A 204 1.62 -3.76 -8.96
C ALA A 204 0.69 -3.06 -9.96
N ILE A 205 -0.04 -2.03 -9.52
CA ILE A 205 -0.85 -1.18 -10.43
C ILE A 205 0.01 -0.59 -11.54
N GLY A 206 1.13 0.05 -11.18
CA GLY A 206 2.03 0.70 -12.15
C GLY A 206 2.68 -0.28 -13.13
N LEU A 207 2.91 -1.54 -12.71
CA LEU A 207 3.44 -2.60 -13.56
C LEU A 207 2.40 -3.10 -14.56
N LEU A 208 1.15 -3.31 -14.11
CA LEU A 208 0.06 -3.75 -14.99
C LEU A 208 -0.32 -2.71 -16.04
N ARG A 209 -0.16 -1.41 -15.72
CA ARG A 209 -0.36 -0.30 -16.65
C ARG A 209 0.84 -0.04 -17.57
N GLY A 210 2.00 -0.60 -17.23
CA GLY A 210 3.26 -0.39 -17.93
C GLY A 210 3.56 -1.44 -19.01
N PRO A 211 4.74 -1.37 -19.64
CA PRO A 211 5.14 -2.36 -20.62
C PRO A 211 5.34 -3.74 -19.98
N GLN A 212 4.90 -4.79 -20.69
CA GLN A 212 4.98 -6.18 -20.22
C GLN A 212 6.43 -6.63 -19.89
N GLN A 213 7.44 -6.00 -20.48
CA GLN A 213 8.85 -6.29 -20.19
C GLN A 213 9.19 -6.17 -18.69
N ALA A 214 8.56 -5.24 -17.98
CA ALA A 214 8.78 -5.05 -16.55
C ALA A 214 8.20 -6.21 -15.72
N LEU A 215 7.11 -6.84 -16.17
CA LEU A 215 6.55 -8.04 -15.53
C LEU A 215 7.48 -9.23 -15.72
N LEU A 216 8.10 -9.38 -16.89
CA LEU A 216 9.07 -10.45 -17.15
C LEU A 216 10.30 -10.36 -16.22
N GLN A 217 10.70 -9.15 -15.82
CA GLN A 217 11.79 -8.97 -14.86
C GLN A 217 11.45 -9.50 -13.46
N LEU A 218 10.18 -9.50 -13.05
CA LEU A 218 9.76 -10.00 -11.73
C LEU A 218 9.95 -11.52 -11.58
N VAL A 219 9.77 -12.25 -12.67
CA VAL A 219 9.76 -13.71 -12.71
C VAL A 219 11.00 -14.29 -13.41
N LYS A 220 12.04 -13.46 -13.59
CA LYS A 220 13.24 -13.82 -14.33
C LYS A 220 14.03 -14.97 -13.67
N ASP A 221 14.12 -14.96 -12.34
CA ASP A 221 14.83 -15.97 -11.55
C ASP A 221 14.24 -16.12 -10.14
N LYS A 222 14.66 -17.17 -9.42
CA LYS A 222 14.15 -17.50 -8.09
C LYS A 222 14.43 -16.43 -7.03
N ASP A 223 15.56 -15.74 -7.12
CA ASP A 223 15.93 -14.71 -6.15
C ASP A 223 15.06 -13.46 -6.35
N SER A 224 14.83 -13.08 -7.61
CA SER A 224 13.90 -12.02 -7.99
C SER A 224 12.48 -12.30 -7.50
N ILE A 225 11.99 -13.54 -7.66
CA ILE A 225 10.67 -13.96 -7.17
C ILE A 225 10.62 -13.86 -5.65
N ARG A 226 11.64 -14.39 -4.94
CA ARG A 226 11.68 -14.40 -3.48
C ARG A 226 11.71 -12.99 -2.89
N GLN A 227 12.47 -12.08 -3.49
CA GLN A 227 12.57 -10.69 -3.02
C GLN A 227 11.29 -9.88 -3.30
N ARG A 228 10.47 -10.30 -4.28
CA ARG A 228 9.30 -9.57 -4.77
C ARG A 228 8.00 -10.35 -4.63
N GLU A 229 7.95 -11.34 -3.74
CA GLU A 229 6.83 -12.26 -3.59
C GLU A 229 5.51 -11.52 -3.34
N VAL A 230 5.51 -10.53 -2.45
CA VAL A 230 4.33 -9.72 -2.12
C VAL A 230 3.85 -8.93 -3.33
N LEU A 231 4.77 -8.30 -4.06
CA LEU A 231 4.48 -7.57 -5.29
C LEU A 231 3.83 -8.49 -6.35
N ILE A 232 4.40 -9.68 -6.56
CA ILE A 232 3.89 -10.66 -7.52
C ILE A 232 2.47 -11.11 -7.14
N LYS A 233 2.20 -11.35 -5.85
CA LYS A 233 0.86 -11.69 -5.35
C LYS A 233 -0.15 -10.59 -5.67
N PHE A 234 0.22 -9.31 -5.52
CA PHE A 234 -0.66 -8.20 -5.92
C PHE A 234 -0.87 -8.11 -7.43
N VAL A 235 0.19 -8.30 -8.23
CA VAL A 235 0.08 -8.34 -9.70
C VAL A 235 -0.94 -9.42 -10.12
N ILE A 236 -0.81 -10.64 -9.60
CA ILE A 236 -1.73 -11.75 -9.90
C ILE A 236 -3.14 -11.43 -9.39
N GLY A 237 -3.28 -10.94 -8.17
CA GLY A 237 -4.59 -10.63 -7.60
C GLY A 237 -5.31 -9.48 -8.31
N LEU A 238 -4.60 -8.48 -8.83
CA LEU A 238 -5.19 -7.40 -9.61
C LEU A 238 -5.56 -7.85 -11.03
N TRP A 239 -4.79 -8.78 -11.61
CA TRP A 239 -4.98 -9.27 -12.97
C TRP A 239 -6.03 -10.38 -13.09
N CYS A 240 -6.00 -11.36 -12.19
CA CYS A 240 -6.76 -12.60 -12.31
C CYS A 240 -8.08 -12.62 -11.53
N ASP A 241 -8.24 -11.75 -10.53
CA ASP A 241 -9.46 -11.70 -9.73
C ASP A 241 -10.48 -10.78 -10.43
N SER A 242 -11.56 -11.36 -10.95
CA SER A 242 -12.65 -10.61 -11.59
C SER A 242 -13.31 -9.59 -10.67
N GLN A 243 -13.16 -9.73 -9.35
CA GLN A 243 -13.63 -8.75 -8.37
C GLN A 243 -12.71 -7.52 -8.27
N ASN A 244 -11.54 -7.54 -8.90
CA ASN A 244 -10.60 -6.41 -8.94
C ASN A 244 -10.49 -5.77 -10.33
N THR A 245 -10.98 -6.42 -11.40
CA THR A 245 -10.84 -5.90 -12.78
C THR A 245 -11.47 -4.53 -12.94
N TRP A 246 -12.62 -4.30 -12.29
CA TRP A 246 -13.30 -3.00 -12.30
C TRP A 246 -12.37 -1.84 -11.88
N PHE A 247 -11.50 -2.07 -10.89
CA PHE A 247 -10.62 -1.01 -10.37
C PHE A 247 -9.59 -0.60 -11.41
N MET A 248 -8.98 -1.59 -12.08
CA MET A 248 -8.00 -1.36 -13.14
C MET A 248 -8.67 -0.76 -14.39
N GLU A 249 -9.84 -1.25 -14.80
CA GLU A 249 -10.61 -0.72 -15.94
C GLU A 249 -10.97 0.76 -15.75
N HIS A 250 -11.47 1.14 -14.58
CA HIS A 250 -11.79 2.54 -14.31
C HIS A 250 -10.52 3.40 -14.27
N LEU A 251 -9.43 2.91 -13.66
CA LEU A 251 -8.17 3.65 -13.60
C LEU A 251 -7.56 3.84 -15.00
N ASP A 252 -7.70 2.86 -15.91
CA ASP A 252 -7.25 2.96 -17.30
C ASP A 252 -8.05 4.02 -18.06
N SER A 253 -9.37 4.12 -17.81
CA SER A 253 -10.23 5.15 -18.41
C SER A 253 -9.82 6.59 -18.04
N VAL A 254 -9.18 6.79 -16.88
CA VAL A 254 -8.65 8.12 -16.47
C VAL A 254 -7.50 8.54 -17.39
N ARG A 255 -6.67 7.60 -17.85
CA ARG A 255 -5.51 7.89 -18.71
C ARG A 255 -5.94 8.47 -20.04
N ASP A 256 -7.01 7.94 -20.61
CA ASP A 256 -7.52 8.34 -21.92
C ASP A 256 -8.11 9.77 -21.90
N GLN A 257 -8.32 10.34 -20.72
CA GLN A 257 -8.83 11.71 -20.52
C GLN A 257 -7.73 12.76 -20.29
N LEU A 258 -6.45 12.35 -20.17
CA LEU A 258 -5.35 13.27 -19.87
C LEU A 258 -4.66 13.78 -21.13
N ASP A 259 -4.48 15.10 -21.21
CA ASP A 259 -3.69 15.75 -22.27
C ASP A 259 -2.19 15.45 -22.09
N PRO A 260 -1.52 14.81 -23.07
CA PRO A 260 -0.09 14.51 -23.04
C PRO A 260 0.81 15.73 -22.79
N GLN A 261 0.33 16.96 -23.06
CA GLN A 261 1.10 18.18 -22.84
C GLN A 261 1.11 18.66 -21.39
N THR A 262 0.11 18.29 -20.59
CA THR A 262 -0.01 18.72 -19.17
C THR A 262 0.50 17.67 -18.19
N HIS A 263 0.61 16.42 -18.64
CA HIS A 263 1.09 15.28 -17.88
C HIS A 263 2.17 14.53 -18.67
N PRO A 264 3.41 15.05 -18.73
CA PRO A 264 4.48 14.38 -19.44
C PRO A 264 4.71 13.00 -18.82
N HIS A 265 4.90 11.99 -19.67
CA HIS A 265 5.22 10.63 -19.23
C HIS A 265 6.38 10.65 -18.20
N PRO A 266 6.21 10.07 -17.00
CA PRO A 266 7.33 9.85 -16.10
C PRO A 266 8.20 8.74 -16.71
N GLY A 267 9.13 9.12 -17.59
CA GLY A 267 9.82 8.12 -18.43
C GLY A 267 10.90 8.62 -19.37
N LYS A 268 11.41 9.84 -19.22
CA LYS A 268 12.67 10.23 -19.87
C LYS A 268 13.69 10.70 -18.83
N LEU A 269 14.16 9.75 -18.02
CA LEU A 269 15.52 9.86 -17.49
C LEU A 269 16.46 9.62 -18.66
N THR A 270 16.89 10.70 -19.30
CA THR A 270 18.14 10.69 -20.05
C THR A 270 19.24 10.39 -19.04
N HIS A 271 19.84 9.21 -19.12
CA HIS A 271 21.16 8.98 -18.55
C HIS A 271 22.12 10.00 -19.15
N SER A 272 22.47 11.03 -18.39
CA SER A 272 23.64 11.87 -18.67
C SER A 272 24.61 11.68 -17.51
N VAL A 273 25.61 10.83 -17.81
CA VAL A 273 26.98 10.69 -17.28
C VAL A 273 27.30 11.33 -15.94
#